data_AF-A0A252AS10-F1
#
_entry.id   AF-A0A252AS10-F1
#
_cell.length_a   1.000
_cell.length_b   1.000
_cell.length_c   1.000
_cell.angle_alpha   90.00
_cell.angle_beta   90.00
_cell.angle_gamma   90.00
#
_symmetry.space_group_name_H-M   'P 1'
#
loop_
_entity.id
_entity.type
_entity.pdbx_description
1 polymer ?
#
loop_
_entity_poly.entity_id
_entity_poly.type
_entity_poly.pdbx_seq_one_letter_code
_entity_poly.pdbx_strand_id
1 'polypeptide(L)'
;MNRRNAFKSLLAAPALTGIAAAGFIQPETLTAAPAVKPEGHSLIIKARNEYFSARAELDRRSLLPSARPGHPDFKDNDAHMDVVFRKMKKTLAFLASVPAQNMVELRAKADVAEIETPDYVDVFDVEKDADEMKISLSVIADVVRLCPTLA
;
A
#
# COMPACT_ATOMS: atom_id res chain seq x y z
N MET A 1 -22.91 28.60 -15.25
CA MET A 1 -23.06 27.85 -13.97
C MET A 1 -21.68 27.35 -13.53
N ASN A 2 -21.27 27.68 -12.31
CA ASN A 2 -19.88 27.69 -11.85
C ASN A 2 -19.48 26.36 -11.19
N ARG A 3 -18.37 25.74 -11.62
CA ARG A 3 -17.86 24.40 -11.18
C ARG A 3 -17.31 24.34 -9.74
N ARG A 4 -17.39 25.41 -8.95
CA ARG A 4 -16.85 25.48 -7.58
C ARG A 4 -17.79 25.01 -6.47
N ASN A 5 -19.04 24.66 -6.77
CA ASN A 5 -20.02 24.27 -5.74
C ASN A 5 -20.12 22.76 -5.47
N ALA A 6 -19.47 21.90 -6.27
CA ALA A 6 -19.52 20.45 -6.04
C ALA A 6 -18.55 19.99 -4.92
N PHE A 7 -17.51 20.78 -4.61
CA PHE A 7 -16.45 20.35 -3.69
C PHE A 7 -16.67 20.73 -2.21
N LYS A 8 -17.68 21.56 -1.90
CA LYS A 8 -17.98 21.94 -0.51
C LYS A 8 -18.94 20.99 0.22
N SER A 9 -19.58 20.05 -0.47
CA SER A 9 -20.48 19.08 0.16
C SER A 9 -19.76 17.86 0.76
N LEU A 10 -18.48 17.64 0.43
CA LEU A 10 -17.69 16.49 0.91
C LEU A 10 -16.84 16.78 2.16
N LEU A 11 -16.77 18.06 2.59
CA LEU A 11 -15.93 18.50 3.71
C LEU A 11 -16.71 19.10 4.89
N ALA A 12 -18.04 18.99 4.90
CA ALA A 12 -18.88 19.43 6.01
C ALA A 12 -19.51 18.24 6.74
N ALA A 13 -18.67 17.45 7.42
CA ALA A 13 -19.13 16.61 8.52
C ALA A 13 -18.78 17.33 9.83
N PRO A 14 -19.71 18.08 10.44
CA PRO A 14 -19.53 18.51 11.81
C PRO A 14 -19.77 17.32 12.76
N ALA A 15 -18.75 17.13 13.59
CA ALA A 15 -18.67 16.41 14.84
C ALA A 15 -19.98 16.26 15.66
N LEU A 16 -20.09 15.10 16.32
CA LEU A 16 -20.49 14.91 17.73
C LEU A 16 -21.30 16.04 18.37
N THR A 17 -22.63 15.89 18.46
CA THR A 17 -23.42 16.09 19.69
C THR A 17 -24.89 15.77 19.43
N GLY A 18 -25.49 14.90 20.26
CA GLY A 18 -26.91 14.58 20.15
C GLY A 18 -27.38 13.43 21.03
N ILE A 19 -26.89 13.32 22.27
CA ILE A 19 -27.63 12.58 23.30
C ILE A 19 -28.78 13.51 23.73
N ALA A 20 -30.02 13.18 23.35
CA ALA A 20 -31.21 13.24 24.22
C ALA A 20 -32.53 13.15 23.42
N ALA A 21 -33.28 12.08 23.73
CA ALA A 21 -34.73 12.05 23.94
C ALA A 21 -35.70 12.31 22.76
N ALA A 22 -36.20 11.21 22.18
CA ALA A 22 -37.62 10.82 22.12
C ALA A 22 -37.67 9.44 21.42
N GLY A 23 -37.90 8.32 22.08
CA GLY A 23 -39.23 7.86 22.50
C GLY A 23 -39.49 6.48 21.87
N PHE A 24 -39.40 5.42 22.69
CA PHE A 24 -39.92 4.05 22.50
C PHE A 24 -40.25 3.55 21.08
N ILE A 25 -39.39 2.68 20.49
CA ILE A 25 -39.77 1.43 19.79
C ILE A 25 -38.63 0.39 20.00
N GLN A 26 -39.00 -0.89 20.12
CA GLN A 26 -38.31 -2.10 20.60
C GLN A 26 -36.87 -2.41 20.13
N PRO A 27 -36.12 -3.26 20.87
CA PRO A 27 -34.77 -3.69 20.51
C PRO A 27 -34.85 -4.91 19.58
N GLU A 28 -35.05 -4.69 18.28
CA GLU A 28 -34.92 -5.77 17.32
C GLU A 28 -33.53 -5.75 16.68
N THR A 29 -32.72 -6.72 17.11
CA THR A 29 -31.58 -7.29 16.38
C THR A 29 -30.59 -6.26 15.82
N LEU A 30 -29.51 -6.04 16.58
CA LEU A 30 -28.20 -5.71 16.00
C LEU A 30 -27.89 -6.79 14.95
N THR A 31 -28.31 -6.54 13.72
CA THR A 31 -27.85 -7.29 12.56
C THR A 31 -26.38 -6.96 12.49
N ALA A 32 -25.56 -7.87 13.03
CA ALA A 32 -24.13 -7.81 12.89
C ALA A 32 -23.85 -7.48 11.44
N ALA A 33 -23.15 -6.36 11.21
CA ALA A 33 -22.58 -6.07 9.91
C ALA A 33 -21.94 -7.37 9.41
N PRO A 34 -22.16 -7.78 8.15
CA PRO A 34 -21.67 -9.06 7.67
C PRO A 34 -20.19 -9.14 8.06
N ALA A 35 -19.87 -10.12 8.89
CA ALA A 35 -18.49 -10.37 9.31
C ALA A 35 -17.69 -10.42 8.02
N VAL A 36 -16.82 -9.42 7.83
CA VAL A 36 -15.89 -9.37 6.70
C VAL A 36 -15.20 -10.72 6.71
N LYS A 37 -15.51 -11.55 5.72
CA LYS A 37 -14.88 -12.87 5.60
C LYS A 37 -13.38 -12.65 5.73
N PRO A 38 -12.65 -13.44 6.55
CA PRO A 38 -11.21 -13.34 6.60
C PRO A 38 -10.73 -13.43 5.17
N GLU A 39 -10.13 -12.35 4.69
CA GLU A 39 -9.78 -12.17 3.30
C GLU A 39 -8.97 -13.40 2.87
N GLY A 40 -9.58 -14.23 2.02
CA GLY A 40 -8.98 -15.49 1.62
C GLY A 40 -7.66 -15.20 0.94
N HIS A 41 -6.56 -15.49 1.63
CA HIS A 41 -5.19 -15.59 1.13
C HIS A 41 -4.86 -14.77 -0.13
N SER A 42 -5.12 -13.45 -0.13
CA SER A 42 -4.73 -12.63 -1.30
C SER A 42 -3.21 -12.67 -1.43
N LEU A 43 -2.73 -13.16 -2.57
CA LEU A 43 -1.30 -13.20 -2.86
C LEU A 43 -0.71 -11.78 -2.95
N ILE A 44 -1.51 -10.80 -3.37
CA ILE A 44 -1.11 -9.39 -3.40
C ILE A 44 -0.94 -8.85 -1.97
N ILE A 45 -1.88 -9.11 -1.07
CA ILE A 45 -1.78 -8.63 0.33
C ILE A 45 -0.61 -9.32 1.03
N LYS A 46 -0.43 -10.62 0.81
CA LYS A 46 0.74 -11.36 1.31
C LYS A 46 2.05 -10.76 0.77
N ALA A 47 2.14 -10.50 -0.53
CA ALA A 47 3.30 -9.88 -1.15
C ALA A 47 3.57 -8.47 -0.58
N ARG A 48 2.54 -7.64 -0.42
CA ARG A 48 2.66 -6.34 0.24
C ARG A 48 3.28 -6.47 1.64
N ASN A 49 2.78 -7.40 2.46
CA ASN A 49 3.33 -7.62 3.81
C ASN A 49 4.77 -8.13 3.79
N GLU A 50 5.12 -9.02 2.85
CA GLU A 50 6.48 -9.52 2.68
C GLU A 50 7.45 -8.43 2.25
N TYR A 51 7.01 -7.53 1.35
CA TYR A 51 7.78 -6.37 0.93
C TYR A 51 8.07 -5.44 2.12
N PHE A 52 7.05 -5.05 2.89
CA PHE A 52 7.24 -4.16 4.05
C PHE A 52 8.07 -4.79 5.16
N SER A 53 7.93 -6.10 5.39
CA SER A 53 8.77 -6.82 6.34
C SER A 53 10.23 -6.84 5.90
N ALA A 54 10.49 -7.00 4.59
CA ALA A 54 11.83 -6.97 4.04
C ALA A 54 12.44 -5.56 4.07
N ARG A 55 11.66 -4.51 3.76
CA ARG A 55 12.09 -3.11 3.89
C ARG A 55 12.51 -2.80 5.33
N ALA A 56 11.67 -3.14 6.31
CA ALA A 56 11.97 -2.92 7.72
C ALA A 56 13.23 -3.68 8.17
N GLU A 57 13.47 -4.90 7.68
CA GLU A 57 14.68 -5.64 7.96
C GLU A 57 15.93 -5.00 7.31
N LEU A 58 15.80 -4.48 6.09
CA LEU A 58 16.87 -3.76 5.40
C LEU A 58 17.25 -2.48 6.17
N ASP A 59 16.24 -1.68 6.56
CA ASP A 59 16.42 -0.46 7.36
C ASP A 59 17.07 -0.77 8.71
N ARG A 60 16.65 -1.86 9.37
CA ARG A 60 17.25 -2.29 10.63
C ARG A 60 18.73 -2.65 10.46
N ARG A 61 19.08 -3.34 9.37
CA ARG A 61 20.46 -3.78 9.09
C ARG A 61 21.37 -2.65 8.65
N SER A 62 20.86 -1.68 7.90
CA SER A 62 21.64 -0.51 7.47
C SER A 62 22.06 0.39 8.64
N LEU A 63 21.34 0.31 9.76
CA LEU A 63 21.66 1.04 11.00
C LEU A 63 22.66 0.31 11.91
N LEU A 64 23.01 -0.95 11.64
CA LEU A 64 23.98 -1.68 12.45
C LEU A 64 25.41 -1.14 12.22
N PRO A 65 26.31 -1.20 13.23
CA PRO A 65 27.72 -0.86 13.01
C PRO A 65 28.38 -1.67 11.89
N SER A 66 27.93 -2.91 11.68
CA SER A 66 28.35 -3.79 10.60
C SER A 66 27.90 -3.35 9.21
N ALA A 67 27.12 -2.27 9.06
CA ALA A 67 26.84 -1.67 7.76
C ALA A 67 27.98 -0.76 7.27
N ARG A 68 29.00 -0.48 8.09
CA ARG A 68 30.09 0.42 7.74
C ARG A 68 31.28 -0.33 7.14
N PRO A 69 31.80 0.11 5.98
CA PRO A 69 33.04 -0.42 5.43
C PRO A 69 34.17 -0.31 6.47
N GLY A 70 34.78 -1.45 6.82
CA GLY A 70 35.84 -1.56 7.83
C GLY A 70 35.45 -2.27 9.13
N HIS A 71 34.16 -2.52 9.37
CA HIS A 71 33.73 -3.41 10.45
C HIS A 71 34.09 -4.88 10.13
N PRO A 72 34.52 -5.71 11.10
CA PRO A 72 34.85 -7.12 10.86
C PRO A 72 33.72 -7.89 10.15
N ASP A 73 32.48 -7.68 10.60
CA ASP A 73 31.30 -8.35 10.04
C ASP A 73 30.67 -7.62 8.83
N PHE A 74 31.36 -6.66 8.22
CA PHE A 74 30.80 -5.85 7.15
C PHE A 74 30.33 -6.69 5.96
N LYS A 75 31.18 -7.61 5.49
CA LYS A 75 30.88 -8.46 4.33
C LYS A 75 29.67 -9.37 4.58
N ASP A 76 29.54 -9.88 5.79
CA ASP A 76 28.43 -10.76 6.15
C ASP A 76 27.12 -9.97 6.22
N ASN A 77 27.12 -8.78 6.82
CA ASN A 77 25.94 -7.93 6.86
C ASN A 77 25.54 -7.45 5.46
N ASP A 78 26.52 -7.03 4.65
CA ASP A 78 26.33 -6.63 3.26
C ASP A 78 25.67 -7.75 2.45
N ALA A 79 26.20 -8.98 2.50
CA ALA A 79 25.61 -10.14 1.84
C ALA A 79 24.16 -10.44 2.29
N HIS A 80 23.84 -10.24 3.57
CA HIS A 80 22.48 -10.39 4.07
C HIS A 80 21.55 -9.28 3.57
N MET A 81 21.99 -8.02 3.61
CA MET A 81 21.23 -6.89 3.06
C MET A 81 20.92 -7.13 1.58
N ASP A 82 21.89 -7.65 0.84
CA ASP A 82 21.78 -8.03 -0.56
C ASP A 82 20.69 -9.08 -0.82
N VAL A 83 20.59 -10.09 0.05
CA VAL A 83 19.53 -11.11 -0.01
C VAL A 83 18.15 -10.50 0.28
N VAL A 84 18.06 -9.62 1.29
CA VAL A 84 16.81 -8.94 1.65
C VAL A 84 16.35 -8.02 0.52
N PHE A 85 17.26 -7.24 -0.06
CA PHE A 85 16.99 -6.36 -1.19
C PHE A 85 16.50 -7.15 -2.42
N ARG A 86 17.16 -8.28 -2.75
CA ARG A 86 16.69 -9.18 -3.82
C ARG A 86 15.28 -9.72 -3.55
N LYS A 87 14.93 -10.00 -2.29
CA LYS A 87 13.57 -10.41 -1.92
C LYS A 87 12.57 -9.27 -2.17
N MET A 88 12.89 -8.04 -1.75
CA MET A 88 12.05 -6.87 -2.02
C MET A 88 11.80 -6.68 -3.52
N LYS A 89 12.86 -6.71 -4.34
CA LYS A 89 12.74 -6.55 -5.80
C LYS A 89 11.87 -7.63 -6.44
N LYS A 90 12.01 -8.89 -6.02
CA LYS A 90 11.14 -9.99 -6.48
C LYS A 90 9.68 -9.75 -6.13
N THR A 91 9.41 -9.31 -4.90
CA THR A 91 8.05 -9.02 -4.45
C THR A 91 7.45 -7.82 -5.18
N LEU A 92 8.25 -6.76 -5.43
CA LEU A 92 7.86 -5.60 -6.23
C LEU A 92 7.50 -6.00 -7.66
N ALA A 93 8.35 -6.77 -8.33
CA ALA A 93 8.10 -7.28 -9.68
C ALA A 93 6.81 -8.12 -9.75
N PHE A 94 6.58 -8.97 -8.73
CA PHE A 94 5.32 -9.72 -8.61
C PHE A 94 4.11 -8.78 -8.51
N LEU A 95 4.13 -7.82 -7.59
CA LEU A 95 3.05 -6.85 -7.39
C LEU A 95 2.75 -6.04 -8.66
N ALA A 96 3.79 -5.62 -9.38
CA ALA A 96 3.65 -4.91 -10.65
C ALA A 96 2.99 -5.78 -11.74
N SER A 97 3.28 -7.08 -11.77
CA SER A 97 2.81 -8.01 -12.80
C SER A 97 1.38 -8.54 -12.58
N VAL A 98 0.87 -8.55 -11.35
CA VAL A 98 -0.42 -9.17 -11.03
C VAL A 98 -1.54 -8.12 -10.93
N PRO A 99 -2.65 -8.26 -11.69
CA PRO A 99 -3.80 -7.35 -11.58
C PRO A 99 -4.58 -7.54 -10.27
N ALA A 100 -4.94 -6.44 -9.61
CA ALA A 100 -5.75 -6.45 -8.39
C ALA A 100 -7.22 -6.81 -8.65
N GLN A 101 -7.79 -7.80 -7.99
CA GLN A 101 -9.17 -8.25 -8.24
C GLN A 101 -10.23 -7.37 -7.57
N ASN A 102 -9.83 -6.56 -6.59
CA ASN A 102 -10.72 -5.69 -5.82
C ASN A 102 -9.98 -4.46 -5.28
N MET A 103 -10.73 -3.55 -4.65
CA MET A 103 -10.18 -2.30 -4.12
C MET A 103 -9.19 -2.49 -2.97
N VAL A 104 -9.29 -3.59 -2.21
CA VAL A 104 -8.36 -3.89 -1.11
C VAL A 104 -6.99 -4.26 -1.67
N GLU A 105 -6.95 -5.11 -2.69
CA GLU A 105 -5.71 -5.46 -3.40
C GLU A 105 -5.10 -4.26 -4.13
N LEU A 106 -5.94 -3.40 -4.73
CA LEU A 106 -5.49 -2.16 -5.34
C LEU A 106 -4.84 -1.24 -4.31
N ARG A 107 -5.45 -1.09 -3.13
CA ARG A 107 -4.86 -0.32 -2.03
C ARG A 107 -3.52 -0.92 -1.58
N ALA A 108 -3.42 -2.24 -1.47
CA ALA A 108 -2.18 -2.90 -1.11
C ALA A 108 -1.05 -2.65 -2.12
N LYS A 109 -1.34 -2.62 -3.43
CA LYS A 109 -0.37 -2.21 -4.45
C LYS A 109 0.00 -0.74 -4.34
N ALA A 110 -0.99 0.13 -4.13
CA ALA A 110 -0.78 1.56 -3.99
C ALA A 110 0.13 1.91 -2.81
N ASP A 111 -0.02 1.24 -1.66
CA ASP A 111 0.85 1.42 -0.49
C ASP A 111 2.35 1.18 -0.83
N VAL A 112 2.65 0.20 -1.68
CA VAL A 112 4.04 -0.11 -2.07
C VAL A 112 4.53 0.90 -3.13
N ALA A 113 3.68 1.23 -4.11
CA ALA A 113 4.01 2.22 -5.14
C ALA A 113 4.27 3.62 -4.57
N GLU A 114 3.51 4.01 -3.54
CA GLU A 114 3.65 5.31 -2.85
C GLU A 114 5.05 5.51 -2.25
N ILE A 115 5.77 4.44 -1.94
CA ILE A 115 7.12 4.49 -1.37
C ILE A 115 8.18 4.30 -2.44
N GLU A 116 8.05 3.25 -3.27
CA GLU A 116 9.09 2.88 -4.23
C GLU A 116 9.19 3.86 -5.40
N THR A 117 8.08 4.40 -5.89
CA THR A 117 8.11 5.30 -7.05
C THR A 117 8.82 6.63 -6.74
N PRO A 118 8.50 7.34 -5.63
CA PRO A 118 9.25 8.54 -5.27
C PRO A 118 10.73 8.26 -4.99
N ASP A 119 11.03 7.22 -4.19
CA ASP A 119 12.42 6.83 -3.88
C ASP A 119 13.23 6.60 -5.16
N TYR A 120 12.63 5.96 -6.18
CA TYR A 120 13.28 5.72 -7.46
C TYR A 120 13.49 7.00 -8.26
N VAL A 121 12.46 7.84 -8.39
CA VAL A 121 12.51 9.09 -9.16
C VAL A 121 13.49 10.10 -8.56
N ASP A 122 13.66 10.11 -7.23
CA ASP A 122 14.58 11.01 -6.54
C ASP A 122 16.06 10.63 -6.76
N VAL A 123 16.34 9.35 -7.01
CA VAL A 123 17.70 8.80 -7.08
C VAL A 123 18.14 8.50 -8.51
N PHE A 124 17.22 8.15 -9.39
CA PHE A 124 17.51 7.64 -10.73
C PHE A 124 16.75 8.40 -11.82
N ASP A 125 17.31 8.38 -13.03
CA ASP A 125 16.58 8.78 -14.23
C ASP A 125 15.40 7.84 -14.45
N VAL A 126 14.23 8.40 -14.78
CA VAL A 126 12.99 7.64 -14.90
C VAL A 126 13.03 6.70 -16.10
N GLU A 127 13.27 5.41 -15.86
CA GLU A 127 13.21 4.38 -16.87
C GLU A 127 11.84 3.71 -16.93
N LYS A 128 11.30 3.58 -18.15
CA LYS A 128 9.99 2.94 -18.38
C LYS A 128 9.95 1.48 -17.94
N ASP A 129 11.10 0.80 -17.96
CA ASP A 129 11.22 -0.64 -17.72
C ASP A 129 11.63 -0.95 -16.26
N ALA A 130 11.79 0.07 -15.41
CA ALA A 130 12.03 -0.09 -13.98
C ALA A 130 10.78 -0.63 -13.26
N ASP A 131 10.97 -1.60 -12.37
CA ASP A 131 9.85 -2.22 -11.65
C ASP A 131 9.13 -1.22 -10.72
N GLU A 132 9.88 -0.26 -10.18
CA GLU A 132 9.41 0.88 -9.39
C GLU A 132 8.45 1.79 -10.17
N MET A 133 8.65 1.92 -11.48
CA MET A 133 7.71 2.62 -12.36
C MET A 133 6.55 1.72 -12.78
N LYS A 134 6.83 0.44 -13.07
CA LYS A 134 5.79 -0.53 -13.46
C LYS A 134 4.73 -0.72 -12.39
N ILE A 135 5.07 -0.72 -11.10
CA ILE A 135 4.05 -0.84 -10.05
C ILE A 135 3.07 0.33 -10.08
N SER A 136 3.56 1.56 -10.29
CA SER A 136 2.71 2.75 -10.43
C SER A 136 1.81 2.68 -11.66
N LEU A 137 2.35 2.27 -12.81
CA LEU A 137 1.55 2.05 -14.03
C LEU A 137 0.49 0.96 -13.83
N SER A 138 0.86 -0.10 -13.11
CA SER A 138 -0.04 -1.22 -12.79
C SER A 138 -1.20 -0.78 -11.89
N VAL A 139 -0.96 0.10 -10.92
CA VAL A 139 -2.00 0.72 -10.09
C VAL A 139 -2.97 1.55 -10.95
N ILE A 140 -2.46 2.37 -11.87
CA ILE A 140 -3.30 3.18 -12.77
C ILE A 140 -4.18 2.28 -13.65
N ALA A 141 -3.60 1.22 -14.22
CA ALA A 141 -4.33 0.26 -15.04
C ALA A 141 -5.45 -0.45 -14.24
N ASP A 142 -5.17 -0.83 -13.00
CA ASP A 142 -6.16 -1.45 -12.11
C ASP A 142 -7.25 -0.47 -11.68
N VAL A 143 -6.94 0.81 -11.45
CA VAL A 143 -7.95 1.86 -11.19
C VAL A 143 -8.93 1.96 -12.36
N VAL A 144 -8.41 2.08 -13.59
CA VAL A 144 -9.25 2.17 -14.80
C VAL A 144 -10.15 0.95 -14.95
N ARG A 145 -9.64 -0.25 -14.66
CA ARG A 145 -10.42 -1.51 -14.78
C ARG A 145 -11.45 -1.67 -13.68
N LEU A 146 -11.12 -1.34 -12.43
CA LEU A 146 -11.99 -1.53 -11.27
C LEU A 146 -12.98 -0.38 -11.07
N CYS A 147 -12.71 0.80 -11.63
CA CYS A 147 -13.55 1.98 -11.56
C CYS A 147 -13.88 2.51 -12.98
N PRO A 148 -14.78 1.85 -13.73
CA PRO A 148 -15.10 2.22 -15.11
C PRO A 148 -15.66 3.64 -15.26
N THR A 149 -16.19 4.22 -14.18
CA THR A 149 -16.69 5.60 -14.14
C THR A 149 -15.61 6.66 -14.01
N LEU A 150 -14.35 6.26 -13.73
CA LEU A 150 -13.18 7.13 -13.70
C LEU A 150 -12.33 7.06 -14.98
N ALA A 151 -12.68 6.14 -15.90
CA ALA A 151 -11.98 5.87 -17.15
C ALA A 151 -12.47 6.76 -18.31
#